data_AF-A0A2V7J856-F1
#
_entry.id   AF-A0A2V7J856-F1
#
_cell.length_a   1.000
_cell.length_b   1.000
_cell.length_c   1.000
_cell.angle_alpha   90.00
_cell.angle_beta   90.00
_cell.angle_gamma   90.00
#
_symmetry.space_group_name_H-M   'P 1'
#
loop_
_entity.id
_entity.type
_entity.pdbx_description
1 polymer ?
#
loop_
_entity_poly.entity_id
_entity_poly.type
_entity_poly.pdbx_seq_one_letter_code
_entity_poly.pdbx_strand_id
1 'polypeptide(L)'
;MCTARARPPECSLMDDIRALSAQLAQDPQSLVFLRLGEALRRKGQLEAALRVAMNGLERHPHLADAHDLYARILTDKHDYERGFDEWDMAVRIAPHHTGALKGLAFLYFKVGDIEQAEAHLAAAKRVEPDDPSIEQAIAMMRKGASPPEPSAAAADSSTAASPTAASSTAQAPQGSGLDEARVFAGLEGANEGLLLIDGAGRVLGGALKDRAGTDVTDTVAAYLAGVSQEAARTAKLLGLGAWTGLSAEGQQGNVHLAHPTSGALLLVVRERGMPLGRLAILAQRATLMARRWLEQQ
;
A
#
# COMPACT_ATOMS: atom_id res chain seq x y z
N MET A 1 -16.05 52.55 1.81
CA MET A 1 -14.70 52.03 1.51
C MET A 1 -14.38 50.95 2.55
N CYS A 2 -14.59 49.69 2.22
CA CYS A 2 -14.32 48.56 3.12
C CYS A 2 -13.00 47.91 2.70
N THR A 3 -11.99 48.00 3.56
CA THR A 3 -10.67 47.40 3.37
C THR A 3 -10.76 45.88 3.50
N ALA A 4 -10.22 45.20 2.50
CA ALA A 4 -10.11 43.75 2.40
C ALA A 4 -9.33 43.17 3.58
N ARG A 5 -10.05 42.56 4.52
CA ARG A 5 -9.47 41.71 5.55
C ARG A 5 -9.15 40.37 4.89
N ALA A 6 -7.88 39.94 4.93
CA ALA A 6 -7.45 38.66 4.38
C ALA A 6 -8.37 37.53 4.90
N ARG A 7 -9.03 36.84 3.97
CA ARG A 7 -10.02 35.80 4.27
C ARG A 7 -9.27 34.58 4.81
N PRO A 8 -9.74 33.92 5.90
CA PRO A 8 -9.04 32.76 6.45
C PRO A 8 -8.94 31.64 5.40
N PRO A 9 -7.83 30.88 5.37
CA PRO A 9 -7.56 29.87 4.34
C PRO A 9 -8.66 28.80 4.27
N GLU A 10 -9.30 28.49 5.40
CA GLU A 10 -10.42 27.55 5.50
C GLU A 10 -11.68 28.05 4.76
N CYS A 11 -11.96 29.35 4.75
CA CYS A 11 -13.06 29.91 3.98
C CYS A 11 -12.77 29.88 2.48
N SER A 12 -11.51 30.07 2.08
CA SER A 12 -11.11 29.97 0.66
C SER A 12 -11.33 28.55 0.14
N LEU A 13 -10.87 27.54 0.88
CA LEU A 13 -10.98 26.14 0.45
C LEU A 13 -12.44 25.67 0.32
N MET A 14 -13.35 26.17 1.17
CA MET A 14 -14.77 25.86 1.10
C MET A 14 -15.46 26.54 -0.09
N ASP A 15 -15.11 27.79 -0.38
CA ASP A 15 -15.58 28.50 -1.57
C ASP A 15 -15.07 27.78 -2.84
N ASP A 16 -13.82 27.31 -2.83
CA ASP A 16 -13.20 26.56 -3.93
C ASP A 16 -13.90 25.21 -4.18
N ILE A 17 -14.17 24.41 -3.13
CA ILE A 17 -14.91 23.14 -3.27
C ILE A 17 -16.31 23.39 -3.85
N ARG A 18 -16.99 24.46 -3.42
CA ARG A 18 -18.31 24.82 -3.95
C ARG A 18 -18.23 25.19 -5.44
N ALA A 19 -17.25 26.00 -5.81
CA ALA A 19 -17.04 26.40 -7.21
C ALA A 19 -16.69 25.20 -8.10
N LEU A 20 -15.77 24.34 -7.66
CA LEU A 20 -15.38 23.12 -8.38
C LEU A 20 -16.55 22.14 -8.54
N SER A 21 -17.37 21.98 -7.49
CA SER A 21 -18.58 21.16 -7.54
C SER A 21 -19.60 21.69 -8.55
N ALA A 22 -19.83 23.02 -8.57
CA ALA A 22 -20.72 23.65 -9.54
C ALA A 22 -20.21 23.49 -10.98
N GLN A 23 -18.89 23.61 -11.20
CA GLN A 23 -18.28 23.37 -12.51
C GLN A 23 -18.44 21.93 -12.98
N LEU A 24 -18.20 20.96 -12.10
CA LEU A 24 -18.40 19.54 -12.42
C LEU A 24 -19.88 19.21 -12.69
N ALA A 25 -20.81 19.90 -12.03
CA ALA A 25 -22.24 19.74 -12.31
C ALA A 25 -22.65 20.30 -13.70
N GLN A 26 -21.99 21.36 -14.16
CA GLN A 26 -22.23 21.96 -15.48
C GLN A 26 -21.64 21.12 -16.61
N ASP A 27 -20.41 20.63 -16.42
CA ASP A 27 -19.76 19.69 -17.33
C ASP A 27 -19.28 18.45 -16.58
N PRO A 28 -20.14 17.43 -16.49
CA PRO A 28 -19.79 16.19 -15.83
C PRO A 28 -18.65 15.41 -16.49
N GLN A 29 -18.25 15.71 -17.73
CA GLN A 29 -17.12 15.06 -18.42
C GLN A 29 -15.79 15.78 -18.18
N SER A 30 -15.82 16.96 -17.56
CA SER A 30 -14.63 17.75 -17.29
C SER A 30 -13.66 17.08 -16.31
N LEU A 31 -12.36 17.29 -16.49
CA LEU A 31 -11.30 16.86 -15.57
C LEU A 31 -11.29 17.62 -14.23
N VAL A 32 -12.21 18.56 -14.03
CA VAL A 32 -12.40 19.31 -12.77
C VAL A 32 -12.61 18.39 -11.57
N PHE A 33 -13.12 17.16 -11.77
CA PHE A 33 -13.26 16.18 -10.68
C PHE A 33 -11.93 15.86 -9.99
N LEU A 34 -10.79 15.93 -10.69
CA LEU A 34 -9.46 15.70 -10.10
C LEU A 34 -9.16 16.74 -9.02
N ARG A 35 -9.37 18.03 -9.37
CA ARG A 35 -9.17 19.16 -8.46
C ARG A 35 -10.15 19.14 -7.30
N LEU A 36 -11.42 18.78 -7.58
CA LEU A 36 -12.45 18.65 -6.55
C LEU A 36 -12.11 17.52 -5.57
N GLY A 37 -11.76 16.34 -6.08
CA GLY A 37 -11.38 15.19 -5.27
C GLY A 37 -10.16 15.49 -4.39
N GLU A 38 -9.12 16.13 -4.94
CA GLU A 38 -7.94 16.53 -4.14
C GLU A 38 -8.29 17.58 -3.07
N ALA A 39 -9.15 18.56 -3.38
CA ALA A 39 -9.61 19.53 -2.40
C ALA A 39 -10.40 18.88 -1.26
N LEU A 40 -11.28 17.93 -1.59
CA LEU A 40 -12.04 17.16 -0.60
C LEU A 40 -11.13 16.25 0.25
N ARG A 41 -10.14 15.61 -0.38
CA ARG A 41 -9.13 14.78 0.29
C ARG A 41 -8.34 15.59 1.31
N ARG A 42 -7.80 16.76 0.90
CA ARG A 42 -7.08 17.68 1.80
C ARG A 42 -7.92 18.21 2.96
N LYS A 43 -9.24 18.32 2.77
CA LYS A 43 -10.19 18.69 3.83
C LYS A 43 -10.52 17.51 4.77
N GLY A 44 -10.00 16.31 4.51
CA GLY A 44 -10.33 15.09 5.25
C GLY A 44 -11.71 14.53 4.95
N GLN A 45 -12.41 15.04 3.92
CA GLN A 45 -13.71 14.53 3.49
C GLN A 45 -13.55 13.31 2.59
N LEU A 46 -12.89 12.27 3.10
CA LEU A 46 -12.42 11.13 2.32
C LEU A 46 -13.56 10.37 1.61
N GLU A 47 -14.73 10.23 2.24
CA GLU A 47 -15.90 9.59 1.60
C GLU A 47 -16.44 10.39 0.42
N ALA A 48 -16.44 11.72 0.51
CA ALA A 48 -16.87 12.57 -0.58
C ALA A 48 -15.83 12.56 -1.71
N ALA A 49 -14.55 12.64 -1.37
CA ALA A 49 -13.45 12.54 -2.32
C ALA A 49 -13.50 11.22 -3.10
N LEU A 50 -13.74 10.10 -2.40
CA LEU A 50 -13.85 8.77 -2.98
C LEU A 50 -14.98 8.69 -4.01
N ARG A 51 -16.17 9.19 -3.68
CA ARG A 51 -17.29 9.26 -4.64
C ARG A 51 -16.97 10.10 -5.87
N VAL A 52 -16.31 11.25 -5.70
CA VAL A 52 -15.92 12.12 -6.82
C VAL A 52 -14.89 11.42 -7.71
N ALA A 53 -13.88 10.79 -7.12
CA ALA A 53 -12.86 10.05 -7.86
C ALA A 53 -13.44 8.86 -8.63
N MET A 54 -14.32 8.06 -8.00
CA MET A 54 -14.98 6.93 -8.65
C MET A 54 -15.84 7.37 -9.84
N ASN A 55 -16.69 8.39 -9.66
CA ASN A 55 -17.49 8.93 -10.76
C ASN A 55 -16.63 9.48 -11.90
N GLY A 56 -15.46 10.05 -11.58
CA GLY A 56 -14.49 10.50 -12.57
C GLY A 56 -13.85 9.34 -13.33
N LEU A 57 -13.45 8.28 -12.63
CA LEU A 57 -12.91 7.06 -13.21
C LEU A 57 -13.90 6.31 -14.10
N GLU A 58 -15.19 6.29 -13.75
CA GLU A 58 -16.24 5.72 -14.62
C GLU A 58 -16.30 6.40 -16.00
N ARG A 59 -15.96 7.69 -16.05
CA ARG A 59 -15.98 8.50 -17.28
C ARG A 59 -14.65 8.48 -18.00
N HIS A 60 -13.56 8.41 -17.23
CA HIS A 60 -12.18 8.47 -17.68
C HIS A 60 -11.38 7.27 -17.17
N PRO A 61 -11.72 6.03 -17.59
CA PRO A 61 -11.11 4.80 -17.06
C PRO A 61 -9.65 4.59 -17.48
N HIS A 62 -9.13 5.43 -18.38
CA HIS A 62 -7.76 5.36 -18.87
C HIS A 62 -6.95 6.61 -18.52
N LEU A 63 -7.40 7.38 -17.52
CA LEU A 63 -6.70 8.57 -17.07
C LEU A 63 -5.83 8.25 -15.85
N ALA A 64 -4.51 8.25 -16.04
CA ALA A 64 -3.56 7.93 -14.97
C ALA A 64 -3.69 8.85 -13.74
N ASP A 65 -3.93 10.14 -13.93
CA ASP A 65 -4.16 11.09 -12.82
C ASP A 65 -5.39 10.75 -11.97
N ALA A 66 -6.41 10.13 -12.56
CA ALA A 66 -7.62 9.70 -11.85
C ALA A 66 -7.33 8.50 -10.95
N HIS A 67 -6.55 7.55 -11.47
CA HIS A 67 -6.06 6.42 -10.69
C HIS A 67 -5.10 6.88 -9.58
N ASP A 68 -4.19 7.82 -9.83
CA ASP A 68 -3.32 8.42 -8.78
C ASP A 68 -4.13 9.07 -7.67
N LEU A 69 -5.12 9.91 -8.02
CA LEU A 69 -5.98 10.56 -7.04
C LEU A 69 -6.74 9.52 -6.21
N TYR A 70 -7.29 8.50 -6.85
CA TYR A 70 -8.04 7.47 -6.16
C TYR A 70 -7.15 6.66 -5.20
N ALA A 71 -5.95 6.28 -5.66
CA ALA A 71 -4.94 5.61 -4.85
C ALA A 71 -4.55 6.41 -3.60
N ARG A 72 -4.37 7.72 -3.75
CA ARG A 72 -4.07 8.65 -2.64
C ARG A 72 -5.20 8.72 -1.63
N ILE A 73 -6.45 8.80 -2.09
CA ILE A 73 -7.63 8.79 -1.20
C ILE A 73 -7.72 7.46 -0.44
N LEU A 74 -7.48 6.33 -1.10
CA LEU A 74 -7.47 5.00 -0.48
C LEU A 74 -6.34 4.88 0.56
N THR A 75 -5.15 5.40 0.25
CA THR A 75 -4.00 5.44 1.15
C THR A 75 -4.29 6.28 2.40
N ASP A 76 -4.90 7.46 2.26
CA ASP A 76 -5.31 8.28 3.41
C ASP A 76 -6.38 7.57 4.27
N LYS A 77 -7.18 6.68 3.65
CA LYS A 77 -8.11 5.77 4.35
C LYS A 77 -7.46 4.50 4.89
N HIS A 78 -6.14 4.38 4.77
CA HIS A 78 -5.32 3.24 5.20
C HIS A 78 -5.63 1.93 4.43
N ASP A 79 -6.30 2.03 3.28
CA ASP A 79 -6.57 0.92 2.36
C ASP A 79 -5.40 0.79 1.36
N TYR A 80 -4.23 0.45 1.90
CA TYR A 80 -2.96 0.41 1.16
C TYR A 80 -2.97 -0.64 0.04
N GLU A 81 -3.72 -1.72 0.21
CA GLU A 81 -3.84 -2.75 -0.82
C GLU A 81 -4.51 -2.21 -2.08
N ARG A 82 -5.67 -1.55 -1.93
CA ARG A 82 -6.35 -0.96 -3.09
C ARG A 82 -5.63 0.29 -3.59
N GLY A 83 -5.00 1.06 -2.71
CA GLY A 83 -4.13 2.16 -3.11
C GLY A 83 -3.00 1.71 -4.04
N PHE A 84 -2.37 0.56 -3.74
CA PHE A 84 -1.35 -0.02 -4.60
C PHE A 84 -1.88 -0.35 -5.99
N ASP A 85 -3.03 -1.04 -6.08
CA ASP A 85 -3.60 -1.46 -7.35
C ASP A 85 -3.85 -0.27 -8.28
N GLU A 86 -4.39 0.81 -7.73
CA GLU A 86 -4.70 2.02 -8.48
C GLU A 86 -3.42 2.72 -8.96
N TRP A 87 -2.37 2.78 -8.13
CA TRP A 87 -1.08 3.29 -8.59
C TRP A 87 -0.38 2.38 -9.62
N ASP A 88 -0.50 1.05 -9.48
CA ASP A 88 0.01 0.11 -10.49
C ASP A 88 -0.71 0.33 -11.83
N MET A 89 -2.04 0.53 -11.79
CA MET A 89 -2.82 0.87 -12.98
C MET A 89 -2.38 2.20 -13.60
N ALA A 90 -2.17 3.23 -12.78
CA ALA A 90 -1.68 4.53 -13.24
C ALA A 90 -0.33 4.40 -13.97
N VAL A 91 0.60 3.58 -13.46
CA VAL A 91 1.89 3.31 -14.10
C VAL A 91 1.75 2.46 -15.37
N ARG A 92 0.81 1.51 -15.43
CA ARG A 92 0.53 0.76 -16.67
C ARG A 92 0.00 1.66 -17.78
N ILE A 93 -0.87 2.59 -17.44
CA ILE A 93 -1.42 3.58 -18.38
C ILE A 93 -0.35 4.59 -18.79
N ALA A 94 0.40 5.11 -17.82
CA ALA A 94 1.43 6.12 -18.00
C ALA A 94 2.71 5.72 -17.23
N PRO A 95 3.67 5.00 -17.89
CA PRO A 95 4.88 4.48 -17.24
C PRO A 95 5.79 5.52 -16.58
N HIS A 96 5.65 6.78 -16.98
CA HIS A 96 6.42 7.91 -16.47
C HIS A 96 5.62 8.79 -15.50
N HIS A 97 4.49 8.32 -14.97
CA HIS A 97 3.66 9.12 -14.08
C HIS A 97 4.32 9.27 -12.69
N THR A 98 4.90 10.45 -12.44
CA THR A 98 5.71 10.73 -11.25
C THR A 98 4.96 10.52 -9.93
N GLY A 99 3.69 10.96 -9.82
CA GLY A 99 2.86 10.79 -8.63
C GLY A 99 2.70 9.32 -8.24
N ALA A 100 2.20 8.50 -9.16
CA ALA A 100 2.09 7.06 -9.02
C ALA A 100 3.42 6.35 -8.72
N LEU A 101 4.53 6.70 -9.38
CA LEU A 101 5.84 6.12 -9.05
C LEU A 101 6.25 6.42 -7.60
N LYS A 102 6.02 7.63 -7.10
CA LYS A 102 6.26 8.00 -5.70
C LYS A 102 5.32 7.27 -4.75
N GLY A 103 4.05 7.12 -5.13
CA GLY A 103 3.06 6.36 -4.36
C GLY A 103 3.43 4.89 -4.21
N LEU A 104 3.81 4.23 -5.29
CA LEU A 104 4.34 2.85 -5.26
C LEU A 104 5.58 2.76 -4.38
N ALA A 105 6.54 3.68 -4.54
CA ALA A 105 7.74 3.69 -3.71
C ALA A 105 7.42 3.84 -2.22
N PHE A 106 6.47 4.70 -1.87
CA PHE A 106 6.00 4.87 -0.50
C PHE A 106 5.42 3.56 0.06
N LEU A 107 4.57 2.87 -0.71
CA LEU A 107 3.99 1.60 -0.27
C LEU A 107 5.04 0.48 -0.16
N TYR A 108 5.97 0.39 -1.12
CA TYR A 108 7.07 -0.56 -1.05
C TYR A 108 7.96 -0.30 0.16
N PHE A 109 8.24 0.96 0.48
CA PHE A 109 8.95 1.31 1.70
C PHE A 109 8.19 0.89 2.97
N LYS A 110 6.87 1.13 3.04
CA LYS A 110 6.01 0.75 4.17
C LYS A 110 6.04 -0.75 4.46
N VAL A 111 5.99 -1.58 3.41
CA VAL A 111 6.09 -3.05 3.55
C VAL A 111 7.54 -3.53 3.68
N GLY A 112 8.47 -2.58 3.69
CA GLY A 112 9.89 -2.79 3.91
C GLY A 112 10.68 -3.00 2.62
N ASP A 113 10.10 -3.31 1.47
CA ASP A 113 10.84 -3.58 0.23
C ASP A 113 11.60 -2.33 -0.30
N ILE A 114 12.81 -2.12 0.25
CA ILE A 114 13.63 -0.95 -0.04
C ILE A 114 14.16 -0.99 -1.47
N GLU A 115 14.41 -2.18 -2.01
CA GLU A 115 14.91 -2.34 -3.39
C GLU A 115 13.88 -1.84 -4.40
N GLN A 116 12.62 -2.26 -4.26
CA GLN A 116 11.54 -1.77 -5.13
C GLN A 116 11.23 -0.30 -4.88
N ALA A 117 11.25 0.15 -3.63
CA ALA A 117 11.07 1.56 -3.31
C ALA A 117 12.14 2.45 -3.99
N GLU A 118 13.41 2.03 -3.95
CA GLU A 118 14.51 2.73 -4.60
C GLU A 118 14.38 2.70 -6.13
N ALA A 119 13.99 1.57 -6.71
CA ALA A 119 13.79 1.45 -8.15
C ALA A 119 12.71 2.43 -8.65
N HIS A 120 11.58 2.53 -7.94
CA HIS A 120 10.50 3.45 -8.28
C HIS A 120 10.88 4.92 -8.05
N LEU A 121 11.59 5.26 -6.97
CA LEU A 121 12.10 6.63 -6.78
C LEU A 121 13.17 7.02 -7.79
N ALA A 122 14.03 6.08 -8.19
CA ALA A 122 15.00 6.31 -9.26
C ALA A 122 14.30 6.51 -10.62
N ALA A 123 13.20 5.80 -10.87
CA ALA A 123 12.35 6.05 -12.04
C ALA A 123 11.71 7.44 -11.98
N ALA A 124 11.12 7.83 -10.84
CA ALA A 124 10.54 9.15 -10.66
C ALA A 124 11.59 10.26 -10.86
N LYS A 125 12.79 10.11 -10.29
CA LYS A 125 13.90 11.08 -10.44
C LYS A 125 14.40 11.21 -11.88
N ARG A 126 14.31 10.15 -12.69
CA ARG A 126 14.64 10.22 -14.12
C ARG A 126 13.62 11.04 -14.91
N VAL A 127 12.35 11.04 -14.48
CA VAL A 127 11.28 11.81 -15.13
C VAL A 127 11.33 13.28 -14.69
N GLU A 128 11.42 13.52 -13.38
CA GLU A 128 11.49 14.86 -12.78
C GLU A 128 12.74 14.98 -11.88
N PRO A 129 13.90 15.33 -12.46
CA PRO A 129 15.15 15.42 -11.71
C PRO A 129 15.15 16.52 -10.64
N ASP A 130 14.38 17.58 -10.85
CA ASP A 130 14.35 18.79 -10.03
C ASP A 130 13.20 18.80 -9.00
N ASP A 131 12.40 17.73 -8.87
CA ASP A 131 11.33 17.67 -7.87
C ASP A 131 11.94 17.43 -6.46
N PRO A 132 11.90 18.43 -5.56
CA PRO A 132 12.49 18.31 -4.23
C PRO A 132 11.82 17.24 -3.37
N SER A 133 10.56 16.90 -3.66
CA SER A 133 9.85 15.88 -2.89
C SER A 133 10.31 14.45 -3.23
N ILE A 134 10.84 14.21 -4.44
CA ILE A 134 11.51 12.95 -4.78
C ILE A 134 12.83 12.85 -4.02
N GLU A 135 13.61 13.92 -3.98
CA GLU A 135 14.87 13.94 -3.22
C GLU A 135 14.63 13.73 -1.72
N GLN A 136 13.58 14.34 -1.17
CA GLN A 136 13.15 14.12 0.21
C GLN A 136 12.74 12.66 0.44
N ALA A 137 11.96 12.06 -0.47
CA ALA A 137 11.57 10.66 -0.35
C ALA A 137 12.78 9.71 -0.36
N ILE A 138 13.77 9.94 -1.25
CA ILE A 138 15.03 9.19 -1.28
C ILE A 138 15.82 9.39 0.02
N ALA A 139 15.89 10.62 0.53
CA ALA A 139 16.61 10.93 1.76
C ALA A 139 15.97 10.28 2.99
N MET A 140 14.63 10.24 3.08
CA MET A 140 13.92 9.57 4.17
C MET A 140 14.09 8.05 4.09
N MET A 141 13.95 7.48 2.90
CA MET A 141 14.21 6.05 2.67
C MET A 141 15.59 5.64 3.16
N ARG A 142 16.64 6.40 2.83
CA ARG A 142 18.02 6.15 3.29
C ARG A 142 18.21 6.26 4.79
N LYS A 143 17.40 7.08 5.47
CA LYS A 143 17.40 7.24 6.93
C LYS A 143 16.56 6.16 7.64
N GLY A 144 15.92 5.25 6.91
CA GLY A 144 14.98 4.27 7.46
C GLY A 144 13.67 4.90 7.95
N ALA A 145 13.37 6.13 7.54
CA ALA A 145 12.12 6.81 7.83
C ALA A 145 11.16 6.66 6.65
N SER A 146 9.86 6.44 6.93
CA SER A 146 8.85 6.40 5.88
C SER A 146 8.92 7.68 5.06
N PRO A 147 9.03 7.60 3.72
CA PRO A 147 8.82 8.79 2.90
C PRO A 147 7.45 9.35 3.25
N PRO A 148 7.26 10.67 3.14
CA PRO A 148 5.96 11.26 3.42
C PRO A 148 4.95 10.58 2.51
N GLU A 149 3.78 10.24 3.04
CA GLU A 149 2.69 9.79 2.19
C GLU A 149 2.53 10.83 1.07
N PRO A 150 2.17 10.44 -0.17
CA PRO A 150 1.93 11.37 -1.27
C PRO A 150 0.74 12.30 -0.96
N SER A 151 1.03 13.24 -0.07
CA SER A 151 0.27 14.41 0.31
C SER A 151 0.91 15.56 -0.43
N ALA A 152 0.05 16.38 -1.03
CA ALA A 152 0.41 17.41 -2.01
C ALA A 152 1.30 18.51 -1.42
N ALA A 153 2.60 18.23 -1.30
CA ALA A 153 3.62 19.22 -1.01
C ALA A 153 4.72 19.16 -2.08
N ALA A 154 4.33 19.37 -3.35
CA ALA A 154 5.19 19.90 -4.41
C ALA A 154 4.35 20.23 -5.66
N ALA A 155 3.55 21.28 -5.58
CA ALA A 155 3.14 22.12 -6.73
C ALA A 155 2.50 23.38 -6.16
N ASP A 156 3.34 24.30 -5.68
CA ASP A 156 3.13 25.76 -5.74
C ASP A 156 4.31 26.45 -5.06
N SER A 157 5.14 27.12 -5.86
CA SER A 157 6.25 27.96 -5.41
C SER A 157 5.73 29.35 -5.02
N SER A 158 5.73 29.68 -3.73
CA SER A 158 5.95 31.07 -3.27
C SER A 158 6.29 31.16 -1.77
N THR A 159 7.57 31.44 -1.52
CA THR A 159 8.13 32.34 -0.47
C THR A 159 7.88 32.12 1.04
N ALA A 160 9.03 32.07 1.73
CA ALA A 160 9.37 32.68 3.03
C ALA A 160 9.44 31.79 4.30
N ALA A 161 10.67 31.33 4.56
CA ALA A 161 11.41 31.37 5.84
C ALA A 161 10.71 31.01 7.18
N SER A 162 11.04 29.81 7.68
CA SER A 162 11.67 29.44 8.99
C SER A 162 11.35 30.20 10.30
N PRO A 163 11.71 29.66 11.49
CA PRO A 163 11.53 28.30 12.05
C PRO A 163 11.09 28.35 13.55
N THR A 164 10.63 27.23 14.15
CA THR A 164 10.95 26.91 15.57
C THR A 164 10.62 25.47 15.96
N ALA A 165 11.47 24.95 16.85
CA ALA A 165 11.53 23.59 17.39
C ALA A 165 10.54 23.32 18.54
N ALA A 166 10.24 22.04 18.79
CA ALA A 166 10.18 21.48 20.15
C ALA A 166 10.05 19.94 20.13
N SER A 167 10.85 19.32 21.00
CA SER A 167 11.00 17.88 21.26
C SER A 167 10.01 17.40 22.35
N SER A 168 9.68 16.11 22.37
CA SER A 168 9.41 15.29 23.58
C SER A 168 9.04 13.85 23.14
N THR A 169 9.85 12.80 23.33
CA THR A 169 10.12 11.94 24.51
C THR A 169 8.94 11.19 25.15
N ALA A 170 9.20 9.89 25.44
CA ALA A 170 8.55 8.95 26.38
C ALA A 170 7.29 8.20 25.89
N GLN A 171 7.05 6.92 26.18
CA GLN A 171 7.81 5.73 26.61
C GLN A 171 6.81 4.55 26.52
N ALA A 172 7.30 3.33 26.31
CA ALA A 172 6.49 2.11 26.28
C ALA A 172 5.88 1.75 27.66
N PRO A 173 4.84 0.89 27.66
CA PRO A 173 4.87 -0.27 28.54
C PRO A 173 4.52 -1.60 27.84
N GLN A 174 5.12 -2.66 28.37
CA GLN A 174 5.05 -4.05 27.95
C GLN A 174 3.80 -4.76 28.50
N GLY A 175 3.41 -5.87 27.87
CA GLY A 175 2.68 -6.95 28.55
C GLY A 175 1.68 -7.73 27.70
N SER A 176 2.14 -8.88 27.17
CA SER A 176 1.39 -10.11 26.87
C SER A 176 0.09 -10.00 26.05
N GLY A 177 0.20 -10.39 24.78
CA GLY A 177 -0.84 -10.37 23.75
C GLY A 177 -0.33 -9.91 22.37
N LEU A 178 0.97 -9.62 22.27
CA LEU A 178 1.57 -8.70 21.29
C LEU A 178 2.40 -9.34 20.16
N ASP A 179 2.48 -10.67 20.02
CA ASP A 179 3.36 -11.29 18.99
C ASP A 179 2.64 -11.79 17.72
N GLU A 180 1.34 -12.08 17.77
CA GLU A 180 0.60 -12.64 16.62
C GLU A 180 0.30 -11.61 15.50
N ALA A 181 0.15 -10.33 15.86
CA ALA A 181 -0.24 -9.23 14.97
C ALA A 181 0.94 -8.38 14.44
N ARG A 182 2.20 -8.74 14.73
CA ARG A 182 3.36 -7.90 14.36
C ARG A 182 4.03 -8.28 13.05
N VAL A 183 3.95 -9.54 12.63
CA VAL A 183 4.65 -10.01 11.41
C VAL A 183 4.02 -9.43 10.14
N PHE A 184 2.70 -9.26 10.11
CA PHE A 184 1.94 -8.87 8.91
C PHE A 184 1.14 -7.57 9.07
N ALA A 185 1.51 -6.73 10.04
CA ALA A 185 0.82 -5.46 10.28
C ALA A 185 0.69 -4.62 8.99
N GLY A 186 -0.53 -4.29 8.60
CA GLY A 186 -0.84 -3.56 7.36
C GLY A 186 -1.12 -4.41 6.11
N LEU A 187 -0.98 -5.74 6.20
CA LEU A 187 -1.47 -6.72 5.21
C LEU A 187 -2.70 -7.51 5.73
N GLU A 188 -3.25 -7.07 6.86
CA GLU A 188 -4.42 -7.61 7.53
C GLU A 188 -5.70 -7.06 6.89
N GLY A 189 -6.04 -7.60 5.72
CA GLY A 189 -7.31 -7.34 5.06
C GLY A 189 -8.47 -8.12 5.70
N ALA A 190 -9.68 -7.59 5.58
CA ALA A 190 -10.90 -8.17 6.16
C ALA A 190 -11.29 -9.57 5.62
N ASN A 191 -10.74 -9.99 4.47
CA ASN A 191 -11.15 -11.20 3.76
C ASN A 191 -9.96 -12.14 3.48
N GLU A 192 -9.84 -13.14 4.37
CA GLU A 192 -8.97 -14.33 4.41
C GLU A 192 -7.47 -14.12 4.69
N GLY A 193 -6.91 -15.07 5.47
CA GLY A 193 -5.79 -14.83 6.38
C GLY A 193 -4.39 -15.16 5.84
N LEU A 194 -3.40 -14.87 6.69
CA LEU A 194 -2.00 -15.22 6.48
C LEU A 194 -1.57 -16.16 7.60
N LEU A 195 -0.70 -17.11 7.29
CA LEU A 195 -0.14 -18.05 8.26
C LEU A 195 1.34 -18.28 7.99
N LEU A 196 2.17 -17.98 8.99
CA LEU A 196 3.59 -18.27 9.01
C LEU A 196 3.86 -19.44 9.96
N ILE A 197 4.58 -20.45 9.46
CA ILE A 197 4.98 -21.62 10.25
C ILE A 197 6.46 -21.92 10.07
N ASP A 198 7.03 -22.63 11.04
CA ASP A 198 8.36 -23.23 10.91
C ASP A 198 8.33 -24.59 10.19
N GLY A 199 9.51 -25.17 9.96
CA GLY A 199 9.65 -26.47 9.29
C GLY A 199 9.04 -27.65 10.06
N ALA A 200 8.75 -27.49 11.35
CA ALA A 200 8.11 -28.49 12.21
C ALA A 200 6.58 -28.30 12.28
N GLY A 201 6.03 -27.27 11.65
CA GLY A 201 4.59 -26.96 11.68
C GLY A 201 4.16 -26.14 12.89
N ARG A 202 5.09 -25.54 13.65
CA ARG A 202 4.74 -24.59 14.71
C ARG A 202 4.35 -23.26 14.08
N VAL A 203 3.25 -22.69 14.55
CA VAL A 203 2.77 -21.35 14.15
C VAL A 203 3.70 -20.28 14.72
N LEU A 204 4.21 -19.43 13.84
CA LEU A 204 5.08 -18.29 14.16
C LEU A 204 4.34 -16.96 14.08
N GLY A 205 3.23 -16.88 13.32
CA GLY A 205 2.40 -15.70 13.24
C GLY A 205 1.26 -15.81 12.24
N GLY A 206 0.28 -14.91 12.36
CA GLY A 206 -0.94 -14.93 11.55
C GLY A 206 -1.98 -15.94 12.04
N ALA A 207 -3.14 -15.94 11.39
CA ALA A 207 -4.27 -16.80 11.73
C ALA A 207 -5.09 -17.12 10.47
N LEU A 208 -5.71 -18.31 10.48
CA LEU A 208 -6.63 -18.76 9.45
C LEU A 208 -7.97 -19.09 10.08
N LYS A 209 -9.03 -18.56 9.46
CA LYS A 209 -10.40 -18.94 9.76
C LYS A 209 -11.01 -19.60 8.55
N ASP A 210 -11.83 -20.61 8.79
CA ASP A 210 -12.71 -21.13 7.76
C ASP A 210 -13.86 -20.14 7.48
N ARG A 211 -14.70 -20.49 6.50
CA ARG A 211 -15.86 -19.68 6.13
C ARG A 211 -16.91 -19.55 7.23
N ALA A 212 -16.97 -20.50 8.17
CA ALA A 212 -17.85 -20.44 9.32
C ALA A 212 -17.27 -19.54 10.45
N GLY A 213 -16.04 -19.03 10.28
CA GLY A 213 -15.34 -18.23 11.27
C GLY A 213 -14.60 -19.07 12.31
N THR A 214 -14.53 -20.40 12.12
CA THR A 214 -13.81 -21.32 12.99
C THR A 214 -12.32 -21.16 12.78
N ASP A 215 -11.56 -21.05 13.86
CA ASP A 215 -10.11 -21.05 13.79
C ASP A 215 -9.60 -22.44 13.35
N VAL A 216 -8.86 -22.47 12.24
CA VAL A 216 -8.29 -23.70 11.66
C VAL A 216 -6.76 -23.64 11.64
N THR A 217 -6.16 -22.66 12.31
CA THR A 217 -4.74 -22.31 12.24
C THR A 217 -3.84 -23.50 12.57
N ASP A 218 -3.99 -24.09 13.76
CA ASP A 218 -3.15 -25.21 14.20
C ASP A 218 -3.32 -26.45 13.33
N THR A 219 -4.54 -26.69 12.85
CA THR A 219 -4.84 -27.83 11.99
C THR A 219 -4.13 -27.69 10.66
N VAL A 220 -4.22 -26.51 10.02
CA VAL A 220 -3.55 -26.23 8.75
C VAL A 220 -2.03 -26.22 8.93
N ALA A 221 -1.52 -25.65 10.02
CA ALA A 221 -0.09 -25.63 10.32
C ALA A 221 0.50 -27.05 10.41
N ALA A 222 -0.20 -27.96 11.09
CA ALA A 222 0.21 -29.36 11.19
C ALA A 222 0.26 -30.06 9.81
N TYR A 223 -0.72 -29.81 8.93
CA TYR A 223 -0.72 -30.38 7.58
C TYR A 223 0.40 -29.83 6.68
N LEU A 224 0.82 -28.59 6.93
CA LEU A 224 1.86 -27.93 6.16
C LEU A 224 3.28 -28.21 6.69
N ALA A 225 3.40 -28.90 7.82
CA ALA A 225 4.69 -29.31 8.37
C ALA A 225 5.50 -30.10 7.33
N GLY A 226 6.76 -29.72 7.11
CA GLY A 226 7.64 -30.39 6.14
C GLY A 226 7.35 -30.11 4.66
N VAL A 227 6.25 -29.42 4.29
CA VAL A 227 5.92 -29.12 2.88
C VAL A 227 7.03 -28.34 2.18
N SER A 228 7.63 -27.35 2.85
CA SER A 228 8.74 -26.57 2.28
C SER A 228 9.95 -27.45 1.91
N GLN A 229 10.25 -28.46 2.73
CA GLN A 229 11.36 -29.39 2.49
C GLN A 229 11.07 -30.31 1.31
N GLU A 230 9.84 -30.82 1.20
CA GLU A 230 9.44 -31.69 0.10
C GLU A 230 9.36 -30.92 -1.23
N ALA A 231 8.87 -29.68 -1.19
CA ALA A 231 8.87 -28.78 -2.34
C ALA A 231 10.30 -28.49 -2.83
N ALA A 232 11.22 -28.16 -1.92
CA ALA A 232 12.63 -27.95 -2.25
C ALA A 232 13.31 -29.20 -2.83
N ARG A 233 13.03 -30.39 -2.27
CA ARG A 233 13.54 -31.67 -2.80
C ARG A 233 13.01 -31.93 -4.20
N THR A 234 11.71 -31.73 -4.42
CA THR A 234 11.05 -31.93 -5.71
C THR A 234 11.61 -30.98 -6.77
N ALA A 235 11.75 -29.69 -6.45
CA ALA A 235 12.32 -28.69 -7.35
C ALA A 235 13.76 -29.05 -7.76
N LYS A 236 14.58 -29.53 -6.81
CA LYS A 236 15.93 -30.03 -7.09
C LYS A 236 15.94 -31.24 -8.03
N LEU A 237 15.06 -32.22 -7.79
CA LEU A 237 14.94 -33.42 -8.64
C LEU A 237 14.51 -33.09 -10.06
N LEU A 238 13.61 -32.11 -10.22
CA LEU A 238 13.13 -31.65 -11.51
C LEU A 238 14.10 -30.68 -12.22
N GLY A 239 15.22 -30.30 -11.59
CA GLY A 239 16.16 -29.34 -12.16
C GLY A 239 15.62 -27.90 -12.25
N LEU A 240 14.58 -27.57 -11.46
CA LEU A 240 13.92 -26.26 -11.47
C LEU A 240 14.69 -25.20 -10.65
N GLY A 241 15.73 -25.59 -9.93
CA GLY A 241 16.45 -24.71 -9.01
C GLY A 241 15.72 -24.50 -7.69
N ALA A 242 15.86 -23.32 -7.09
CA ALA A 242 15.17 -22.96 -5.86
C ALA A 242 13.71 -22.57 -6.17
N TRP A 243 12.75 -23.25 -5.56
CA TRP A 243 11.34 -22.87 -5.67
C TRP A 243 11.12 -21.56 -4.92
N THR A 244 10.27 -20.68 -5.43
CA THR A 244 10.00 -19.37 -4.80
C THR A 244 8.60 -19.32 -4.19
N GLY A 245 7.62 -19.94 -4.86
CA GLY A 245 6.26 -20.06 -4.40
C GLY A 245 5.42 -21.02 -5.24
N LEU A 246 4.20 -21.27 -4.81
CA LEU A 246 3.19 -22.06 -5.51
C LEU A 246 1.81 -21.42 -5.29
N SER A 247 1.14 -21.07 -6.38
CA SER A 247 -0.24 -20.57 -6.35
C SER A 247 -1.22 -21.66 -6.77
N ALA A 248 -2.39 -21.69 -6.14
CA ALA A 248 -3.51 -22.52 -6.59
C ALA A 248 -4.83 -21.74 -6.52
N GLU A 249 -5.66 -21.90 -7.55
CA GLU A 249 -7.04 -21.40 -7.57
C GLU A 249 -8.00 -22.49 -7.09
N GLY A 250 -8.81 -22.14 -6.11
CA GLY A 250 -9.90 -22.98 -5.62
C GLY A 250 -11.25 -22.46 -6.07
N GLN A 251 -12.28 -23.29 -5.95
CA GLN A 251 -13.65 -22.87 -6.25
C GLN A 251 -14.15 -21.78 -5.29
N GLN A 252 -13.58 -21.70 -4.09
CA GLN A 252 -14.03 -20.82 -3.01
C GLN A 252 -12.99 -19.76 -2.60
N GLY A 253 -11.73 -19.90 -3.02
CA GLY A 253 -10.66 -19.00 -2.63
C GLY A 253 -9.37 -19.38 -3.36
N ASN A 254 -8.42 -18.47 -3.36
CA ASN A 254 -7.11 -18.63 -3.96
C ASN A 254 -6.06 -18.71 -2.85
N VAL A 255 -5.07 -19.58 -3.03
CA VAL A 255 -4.00 -19.78 -2.07
C VAL A 255 -2.64 -19.59 -2.71
N HIS A 256 -1.71 -19.04 -1.92
CA HIS A 256 -0.31 -18.93 -2.31
C HIS A 256 0.58 -19.41 -1.16
N LEU A 257 1.48 -20.33 -1.50
CA LEU A 257 2.54 -20.81 -0.62
C LEU A 257 3.85 -20.17 -1.05
N ALA A 258 4.61 -19.66 -0.10
CA ALA A 258 5.95 -19.15 -0.32
C ALA A 258 6.87 -19.60 0.81
N HIS A 259 8.19 -19.60 0.57
CA HIS A 259 9.18 -19.90 1.59
C HIS A 259 10.00 -18.64 1.92
N PRO A 260 9.78 -18.02 3.09
CA PRO A 260 10.60 -16.88 3.51
C PRO A 260 12.06 -17.24 3.75
N THR A 261 12.30 -18.43 4.31
CA THR A 261 13.62 -19.01 4.59
C THR A 261 13.58 -20.52 4.36
N SER A 262 14.72 -21.21 4.42
CA SER A 262 14.81 -22.67 4.26
C SER A 262 14.05 -23.47 5.34
N GLY A 263 13.71 -22.83 6.46
CA GLY A 263 13.05 -23.44 7.61
C GLY A 263 11.68 -22.88 7.92
N ALA A 264 11.10 -22.05 7.04
CA ALA A 264 9.80 -21.44 7.25
C ALA A 264 8.92 -21.55 6.00
N LEU A 265 7.61 -21.56 6.21
CA LEU A 265 6.60 -21.57 5.16
C LEU A 265 5.54 -20.51 5.47
N LEU A 266 5.19 -19.74 4.44
CA LEU A 266 4.11 -18.77 4.48
C LEU A 266 2.96 -19.25 3.60
N LEU A 267 1.76 -19.25 4.15
CA LEU A 267 0.51 -19.43 3.43
C LEU A 267 -0.28 -18.12 3.42
N VAL A 268 -0.75 -17.74 2.24
CA VAL A 268 -1.66 -16.61 2.03
C VAL A 268 -2.94 -17.15 1.40
N VAL A 269 -4.07 -16.87 2.03
CA VAL A 269 -5.40 -17.25 1.54
C VAL A 269 -6.19 -15.98 1.26
N ARG A 270 -6.84 -15.92 0.10
CA ARG A 270 -7.69 -14.79 -0.29
C ARG A 270 -8.94 -15.30 -0.99
N GLU A 271 -10.00 -14.49 -0.91
CA GLU A 271 -11.24 -14.79 -1.61
C GLU A 271 -11.02 -14.93 -3.13
N ARG A 272 -11.91 -15.70 -3.77
CA ARG A 272 -11.84 -15.94 -5.22
C ARG A 272 -11.89 -14.67 -6.08
N GLY A 273 -12.45 -13.59 -5.55
CA GLY A 273 -12.49 -12.28 -6.22
C GLY A 273 -11.11 -11.68 -6.48
N MET A 274 -10.08 -12.10 -5.74
CA MET A 274 -8.71 -11.62 -5.94
C MET A 274 -8.01 -12.39 -7.08
N PRO A 275 -7.58 -11.71 -8.17
CA PRO A 275 -6.83 -12.35 -9.24
C PRO A 275 -5.49 -12.92 -8.77
N LEU A 276 -5.04 -14.04 -9.34
CA LEU A 276 -3.77 -14.69 -8.97
C LEU A 276 -2.55 -13.75 -9.02
N GLY A 277 -2.51 -12.82 -9.98
CA GLY A 277 -1.43 -11.84 -10.07
C GLY A 277 -1.34 -10.94 -8.84
N ARG A 278 -2.49 -10.48 -8.33
CA ARG A 278 -2.57 -9.66 -7.11
C ARG A 278 -2.24 -10.49 -5.87
N LEU A 279 -2.72 -11.74 -5.81
CA LEU A 279 -2.37 -12.67 -4.74
C LEU A 279 -0.86 -12.93 -4.68
N ALA A 280 -0.20 -13.13 -5.83
CA ALA A 280 1.25 -13.34 -5.89
C ALA A 280 2.03 -12.12 -5.40
N ILE A 281 1.61 -10.89 -5.77
CA ILE A 281 2.24 -9.65 -5.28
C ILE A 281 2.08 -9.52 -3.77
N LEU A 282 0.88 -9.78 -3.24
CA LEU A 282 0.61 -9.74 -1.81
C LEU A 282 1.47 -10.79 -1.07
N ALA A 283 1.54 -12.01 -1.60
CA ALA A 283 2.33 -13.07 -1.00
C ALA A 283 3.83 -12.79 -1.05
N GLN A 284 4.33 -12.15 -2.10
CA GLN A 284 5.73 -11.72 -2.17
C GLN A 284 6.05 -10.71 -1.06
N ARG A 285 5.16 -9.75 -0.80
CA ARG A 285 5.32 -8.80 0.32
C ARG A 285 5.31 -9.47 1.67
N ALA A 286 4.31 -10.31 1.91
CA ALA A 286 4.20 -11.04 3.16
C ALA A 286 5.43 -11.95 3.37
N THR A 287 5.98 -12.54 2.30
CA THR A 287 7.21 -13.34 2.36
C THR A 287 8.41 -12.50 2.81
N LEU A 288 8.57 -11.29 2.26
CA LEU A 288 9.65 -10.38 2.64
C LEU A 288 9.52 -9.91 4.10
N MET A 289 8.30 -9.59 4.55
CA MET A 289 8.05 -9.21 5.94
C MET A 289 8.37 -10.36 6.90
N ALA A 290 7.88 -11.57 6.59
CA ALA A 290 8.15 -12.78 7.36
C ALA A 290 9.65 -13.07 7.44
N ARG A 291 10.38 -12.96 6.32
CA ARG A 291 11.82 -13.19 6.26
C ARG A 291 12.58 -12.25 7.20
N ARG A 292 12.27 -10.95 7.15
CA ARG A 292 12.93 -9.95 8.01
C ARG A 292 12.66 -10.16 9.49
N TRP A 293 11.43 -10.53 9.82
CA TRP A 293 11.07 -10.85 11.19
C TRP A 293 11.84 -12.08 11.69
N LEU A 294 11.94 -13.13 10.87
CA LEU A 294 12.72 -14.33 11.19
C LEU A 294 14.22 -14.05 11.34
N GLU A 295 14.78 -13.14 10.55
CA GLU A 295 16.19 -12.72 10.64
C GLU A 295 16.50 -11.86 11.87
N GLN A 296 15.46 -11.33 12.55
CA GLN A 296 15.60 -10.51 13.77
C GLN A 296 15.37 -11.29 15.07
N GLN A 297 14.96 -12.57 14.99
CA GLN A 297 14.75 -13.49 16.10
C GLN A 297 16.03 -14.26 16.42
#